data_AF-A0A923PNM1-F1
#
_entry.id   AF-A0A923PNM1-F1
#
_cell.length_a   1.000
_cell.length_b   1.000
_cell.length_c   1.000
_cell.angle_alpha   90.00
_cell.angle_beta   90.00
_cell.angle_gamma   90.00
#
_symmetry.space_group_name_H-M   'P 1'
#
loop_
_entity.id
_entity.type
_entity.pdbx_description
1 polymer ?
#
loop_
_entity_poly.entity_id
_entity_poly.type
_entity_poly.pdbx_seq_one_letter_code
_entity_poly.pdbx_strand_id
1 'polypeptide(L)'
;MSHQLRRLLAFPLLAIAGFIGLNMYWRYQRDELWGHAPLFLYLFVYAAVLLLLTLRPDGSVRPNNLLSVLSGVLLGLGFPGYLPFPFALLIAFVPLLVLHTRLRDTGAGYGRMFWHGFSAFLLYNVLATYWVTNTSLAAGLFAILVNSLLMTLPWLAFHWTSRKSPRVAYLALGAFWISFEHLHYNWSLNWPWLTLGNGFAQFPALIQWYELTGALGGTVWILGANYLAFRWYQSTERRGRPLLALGLVVLLPMAFSLLRYATYRPAGDAGTISVAAIQPNFEPHYEKFADDDSAQLDTFLNLSRAALAVGPVDYLLYPETSFARVEENRPLSNPSIRGLFEALSGQPARYLVTGFDGYYIFAAGEPVTEAVRYFDRADGSILALEALNATLQIDLATGEYQTYRKGVFVPGAESFPFKSVFFFLEDWVNSLGGTVAGRGTQSRRLPLVGEKAKVAPVICYESVFGDYFTDYIREGAQAIFVMTNDGWWDKTAGHRQHLWFSSLRAIETRRAVVRSANTGISSFTDQRGHISSQTRYDEATFLRGEMALNNAITLYVRFGDVVARIALLLAAMLLLGNLTRSISPDAFSRKKA
;
A
#
# COMPACT_ATOMS: atom_id res chain seq x y z
N MET A 1 34.40 25.76 -5.30
CA MET A 1 34.07 25.28 -3.94
C MET A 1 35.07 24.20 -3.54
N SER A 2 36.09 24.60 -2.77
CA SER A 2 37.17 23.72 -2.31
C SER A 2 36.65 22.51 -1.53
N HIS A 3 37.44 21.44 -1.42
CA HIS A 3 37.13 20.27 -0.59
C HIS A 3 36.77 20.67 0.86
N GLN A 4 37.35 21.75 1.38
CA GLN A 4 37.01 22.33 2.69
C GLN A 4 35.59 22.91 2.73
N LEU A 5 35.15 23.63 1.69
CA LEU A 5 33.81 24.21 1.66
C LEU A 5 32.69 23.16 1.56
N ARG A 6 32.97 21.98 0.98
CA ARG A 6 32.03 20.85 0.99
C ARG A 6 31.83 20.27 2.38
N ARG A 7 32.94 20.08 3.10
CA ARG A 7 32.92 19.66 4.50
C ARG A 7 32.19 20.70 5.35
N LEU A 8 32.46 21.99 5.12
CA LEU A 8 31.78 23.11 5.79
C LEU A 8 30.27 23.15 5.56
N LEU A 9 29.74 22.61 4.45
CA LEU A 9 28.29 22.53 4.22
C LEU A 9 27.69 21.18 4.65
N ALA A 10 28.38 20.07 4.44
CA ALA A 10 27.88 18.74 4.78
C ALA A 10 27.86 18.49 6.30
N PHE A 11 28.86 18.97 7.05
CA PHE A 11 28.92 18.77 8.50
C PHE A 11 27.77 19.47 9.25
N PRO A 12 27.39 20.72 8.93
CA PRO A 12 26.19 21.33 9.50
C PRO A 12 24.91 20.53 9.22
N LEU A 13 24.73 20.00 8.01
CA LEU A 13 23.56 19.16 7.69
C LEU A 13 23.53 17.87 8.53
N LEU A 14 24.70 17.23 8.73
CA LEU A 14 24.82 16.07 9.62
C LEU A 14 24.60 16.44 11.09
N ALA A 15 25.05 17.62 11.53
CA ALA A 15 24.80 18.11 12.88
C ALA A 15 23.30 18.38 13.11
N ILE A 16 22.61 18.97 12.14
CA ILE A 16 21.15 19.15 12.16
C ILE A 16 20.44 17.79 12.21
N ALA A 17 20.86 16.84 11.35
CA ALA A 17 20.35 15.48 11.39
C ALA A 17 20.56 14.81 12.76
N GLY A 18 21.73 15.00 13.38
CA GLY A 18 22.03 14.51 14.73
C GLY A 18 21.13 15.11 15.79
N PHE A 19 20.85 16.42 15.73
CA PHE A 19 19.91 17.09 16.62
C PHE A 19 18.47 16.58 16.46
N ILE A 20 18.03 16.36 15.20
CA ILE A 20 16.72 15.76 14.92
C ILE A 20 16.65 14.34 15.48
N GLY A 21 17.68 13.53 15.26
CA GLY A 21 17.77 12.17 15.81
C GLY A 21 17.71 12.15 17.34
N LEU A 22 18.39 13.09 18.01
CA LEU A 22 18.31 13.25 19.45
C LEU A 22 16.91 13.67 19.90
N ASN A 23 16.24 14.58 19.19
CA ASN A 23 14.86 14.95 19.47
C ASN A 23 13.91 13.75 19.34
N MET A 24 14.06 12.95 18.28
CA MET A 24 13.29 11.72 18.08
C MET A 24 13.52 10.74 19.24
N TYR A 25 14.76 10.56 19.68
CA TYR A 25 15.08 9.72 20.85
C TYR A 25 14.35 10.20 22.11
N TRP A 26 14.37 11.50 22.41
CA TRP A 26 13.68 12.06 23.58
C TRP A 26 12.15 12.00 23.51
N ARG A 27 11.57 12.07 22.31
CA ARG A 27 10.13 11.85 22.09
C ARG A 27 9.75 10.40 22.34
N TYR A 28 10.55 9.46 21.82
CA TYR A 28 10.34 8.04 22.04
C TYR A 28 10.36 7.67 23.54
N GLN A 29 11.27 8.25 24.33
CA GLN A 29 11.31 8.05 25.80
C GLN A 29 10.10 8.65 26.55
N ARG A 30 9.28 9.45 25.87
CA ARG A 30 8.06 10.08 26.41
C ARG A 30 6.79 9.52 25.78
N ASP A 31 6.90 8.42 25.05
CA ASP A 31 5.78 7.81 24.32
C ASP A 31 5.10 8.79 23.33
N GLU A 32 5.91 9.68 22.74
CA GLU A 32 5.47 10.65 21.73
C GLU A 32 5.89 10.22 20.31
N LEU A 33 4.96 10.30 19.36
CA LEU A 33 5.25 10.06 17.94
C LEU A 33 6.17 11.14 17.32
N TRP A 34 6.87 10.76 16.25
CA TRP A 34 7.87 11.61 15.59
C TRP A 34 7.30 12.53 14.50
N GLY A 35 6.08 12.26 14.02
CA GLY A 35 5.43 12.98 12.94
C GLY A 35 6.31 13.13 11.70
N HIS A 36 6.72 14.37 11.40
CA HIS A 36 7.55 14.71 10.25
C HIS A 36 9.06 14.68 10.51
N ALA A 37 9.51 14.48 11.75
CA ALA A 37 10.94 14.46 12.07
C ALA A 37 11.75 13.44 11.22
N PRO A 38 11.24 12.21 10.94
CA PRO A 38 11.95 11.26 10.07
C PRO A 38 12.21 11.79 8.66
N LEU A 39 11.26 12.52 8.08
CA LEU A 39 11.44 13.12 6.74
C LEU A 39 12.64 14.04 6.73
N PHE A 40 12.70 14.97 7.69
CA PHE A 40 13.80 15.93 7.77
C PHE A 40 15.12 15.23 8.07
N LEU A 41 15.15 14.27 8.99
CA LEU A 41 16.33 13.45 9.26
C LEU A 41 16.89 12.85 7.97
N TYR A 42 16.04 12.17 7.20
CA TYR A 42 16.45 11.51 5.96
C TYR A 42 16.89 12.49 4.89
N LEU A 43 16.20 13.62 4.71
CA LEU A 43 16.57 14.64 3.73
C LEU A 43 17.92 15.29 4.07
N PHE A 44 18.18 15.61 5.34
CA PHE A 44 19.46 16.18 5.77
C PHE A 44 20.61 15.19 5.60
N VAL A 45 20.41 13.92 5.98
CA VAL A 45 21.40 12.85 5.76
C VAL A 45 21.64 12.65 4.25
N TYR A 46 20.59 12.53 3.46
CA TYR A 46 20.68 12.37 2.00
C TYR A 46 21.44 13.54 1.37
N ALA A 47 21.10 14.78 1.72
CA ALA A 47 21.77 15.97 1.21
C ALA A 47 23.26 16.00 1.60
N ALA A 48 23.59 15.68 2.85
CA ALA A 48 24.98 15.62 3.31
C ALA A 48 25.78 14.55 2.54
N VAL A 49 25.24 13.34 2.44
CA VAL A 49 25.86 12.23 1.69
C VAL A 49 26.03 12.60 0.22
N LEU A 50 25.01 13.21 -0.38
CA LEU A 50 25.08 13.70 -1.75
C LEU A 50 26.23 14.71 -1.89
N LEU A 51 26.33 15.73 -1.04
CA LEU A 51 27.41 16.74 -1.11
C LEU A 51 28.81 16.12 -0.95
N LEU A 52 28.95 15.15 -0.03
CA LEU A 52 30.22 14.46 0.22
C LEU A 52 30.65 13.58 -0.96
N LEU A 53 29.71 12.85 -1.58
CA LEU A 53 30.00 11.89 -2.64
C LEU A 53 30.01 12.50 -4.05
N THR A 54 29.35 13.64 -4.28
CA THR A 54 28.98 14.06 -5.64
C THR A 54 29.50 15.41 -6.12
N LEU A 55 29.97 16.28 -5.23
CA LEU A 55 30.57 17.54 -5.65
C LEU A 55 31.94 17.28 -6.31
N ARG A 56 32.46 18.26 -7.05
CA ARG A 56 33.86 18.30 -7.53
C ARG A 56 34.69 19.28 -6.69
N PRO A 57 36.04 19.17 -6.68
CA PRO A 57 36.90 20.05 -5.87
C PRO A 57 36.80 21.54 -6.27
N ASP A 58 36.27 21.80 -7.47
CA ASP A 58 35.94 23.12 -8.01
C ASP A 58 34.56 23.63 -7.57
N GLY A 59 33.76 22.81 -6.88
CA GLY A 59 32.42 23.16 -6.41
C GLY A 59 31.24 22.91 -7.30
N SER A 60 31.47 22.48 -8.53
CA SER A 60 30.39 22.06 -9.39
C SER A 60 29.82 20.72 -8.90
N VAL A 61 28.50 20.56 -8.96
CA VAL A 61 27.86 19.24 -8.81
C VAL A 61 28.23 18.44 -10.04
N ARG A 62 28.69 17.18 -9.88
CA ARG A 62 28.86 16.30 -11.04
C ARG A 62 27.54 16.30 -11.83
N PRO A 63 27.54 16.69 -13.13
CA PRO A 63 26.32 17.08 -13.85
C PRO A 63 25.24 15.98 -13.93
N ASN A 64 25.63 14.74 -13.63
CA ASN A 64 24.80 13.57 -13.65
C ASN A 64 23.98 13.35 -12.37
N ASN A 65 24.39 13.90 -11.21
CA ASN A 65 23.66 13.68 -9.95
C ASN A 65 22.40 14.51 -9.84
N LEU A 66 22.37 15.70 -10.45
CA LEU A 66 21.17 16.54 -10.50
C LEU A 66 20.01 15.81 -11.20
N LEU A 67 20.29 15.01 -12.23
CA LEU A 67 19.26 14.24 -12.95
C LEU A 67 18.67 13.11 -12.08
N SER A 68 19.50 12.43 -11.28
CA SER A 68 19.02 11.44 -10.30
C SER A 68 18.12 12.10 -9.25
N VAL A 69 18.59 13.20 -8.66
CA VAL A 69 17.83 13.95 -7.64
C VAL A 69 16.52 14.46 -8.22
N LEU A 70 16.53 15.08 -9.40
CA LEU A 70 15.33 15.59 -10.05
C LEU A 70 14.30 14.48 -10.29
N SER A 71 14.76 13.29 -10.71
CA SER A 71 13.85 12.15 -10.90
C SER A 71 13.23 11.70 -9.57
N GLY A 72 14.04 11.61 -8.50
CA GLY A 72 13.55 11.26 -7.16
C GLY A 72 12.54 12.28 -6.61
N VAL A 73 12.80 13.58 -6.82
CA VAL A 73 11.87 14.65 -6.45
C VAL A 73 10.57 14.59 -7.25
N LEU A 74 10.65 14.41 -8.58
CA LEU A 74 9.45 14.30 -9.42
C LEU A 74 8.62 13.06 -9.06
N LEU A 75 9.25 11.94 -8.74
CA LEU A 75 8.56 10.76 -8.24
C LEU A 75 7.89 11.04 -6.89
N GLY A 76 8.61 11.64 -5.94
CA GLY A 76 8.09 11.97 -4.62
C GLY A 76 6.92 12.97 -4.62
N LEU A 77 7.06 14.07 -5.38
CA LEU A 77 6.00 15.08 -5.56
C LEU A 77 4.81 14.56 -6.37
N GLY A 78 5.10 13.61 -7.28
CA GLY A 78 4.08 12.96 -8.08
C GLY A 78 3.24 11.95 -7.32
N PHE A 79 3.76 11.42 -6.21
CA PHE A 79 3.06 10.41 -5.42
C PHE A 79 2.06 11.05 -4.44
N PRO A 80 0.96 10.38 -4.05
CA PRO A 80 -0.02 10.93 -3.14
C PRO A 80 0.62 11.41 -1.83
N GLY A 81 0.36 12.65 -1.47
CA GLY A 81 0.88 13.28 -0.27
C GLY A 81 0.26 14.67 -0.05
N TYR A 82 0.98 15.54 0.65
CA TYR A 82 0.54 16.91 0.95
C TYR A 82 0.60 17.85 -0.25
N LEU A 83 1.54 17.63 -1.17
CA LEU A 83 1.71 18.40 -2.40
C LEU A 83 1.43 17.51 -3.61
N PRO A 84 0.16 17.18 -3.89
CA PRO A 84 -0.16 16.20 -4.89
C PRO A 84 -0.06 16.80 -6.29
N PHE A 85 1.03 16.51 -6.99
CA PHE A 85 1.17 16.88 -8.39
C PHE A 85 1.39 15.63 -9.26
N PRO A 86 0.34 14.82 -9.49
CA PRO A 86 0.46 13.49 -10.09
C PRO A 86 1.04 13.52 -11.51
N PHE A 87 0.90 14.66 -12.19
CA PHE A 87 1.48 14.87 -13.51
C PHE A 87 3.02 14.86 -13.52
N ALA A 88 3.68 15.11 -12.38
CA ALA A 88 5.12 14.91 -12.27
C ALA A 88 5.51 13.45 -12.57
N LEU A 89 4.69 12.46 -12.19
CA LEU A 89 4.97 11.04 -12.48
C LEU A 89 5.12 10.79 -13.98
N LEU A 90 4.34 11.47 -14.82
CA LEU A 90 4.35 11.30 -16.29
C LEU A 90 5.68 11.74 -16.94
N ILE A 91 6.52 12.47 -16.21
CA ILE A 91 7.84 12.94 -16.66
C ILE A 91 8.99 12.59 -15.68
N ALA A 92 8.71 11.89 -14.58
CA ALA A 92 9.65 11.69 -13.49
C ALA A 92 10.87 10.83 -13.85
N PHE A 93 10.74 9.90 -14.79
CA PHE A 93 11.86 9.10 -15.30
C PHE A 93 12.66 9.80 -16.39
N VAL A 94 12.15 10.87 -17.02
CA VAL A 94 12.84 11.56 -18.12
C VAL A 94 14.27 11.97 -17.74
N PRO A 95 14.54 12.62 -16.59
CA PRO A 95 15.90 13.00 -16.22
C PRO A 95 16.80 11.76 -16.03
N LEU A 96 16.29 10.68 -15.43
CA LEU A 96 17.02 9.44 -15.25
C LEU A 96 17.34 8.74 -16.58
N LEU A 97 16.42 8.79 -17.56
CA LEU A 97 16.63 8.26 -18.91
C LEU A 97 17.67 9.07 -19.70
N VAL A 98 17.69 10.40 -19.53
CA VAL A 98 18.73 11.28 -20.09
C VAL A 98 20.08 10.92 -19.49
N LEU A 99 20.12 10.76 -18.17
CA LEU A 99 21.32 10.34 -17.46
C LEU A 99 21.83 8.98 -17.94
N HIS A 100 20.95 8.00 -18.09
CA HIS A 100 21.31 6.68 -18.61
C HIS A 100 21.94 6.75 -19.99
N THR A 101 21.40 7.57 -20.90
CA THR A 101 21.98 7.74 -22.24
C THR A 101 23.41 8.31 -22.15
N ARG A 102 23.60 9.40 -21.39
CA ARG A 102 24.92 10.01 -21.18
C ARG A 102 25.94 9.04 -20.59
N LEU A 103 25.52 8.25 -19.60
CA LEU A 103 26.38 7.28 -18.94
C LEU A 103 26.68 6.08 -19.85
N ARG A 104 25.71 5.58 -20.60
CA ARG A 104 25.90 4.48 -21.55
C ARG A 104 26.86 4.88 -22.67
N ASP A 105 26.70 6.08 -23.23
CA ASP A 105 27.52 6.56 -24.35
C ASP A 105 28.98 6.83 -23.91
N THR A 106 29.21 7.09 -22.62
CA THR A 106 30.55 7.19 -22.01
C THR A 106 31.09 5.85 -21.49
N GLY A 107 30.44 4.72 -21.81
CA GLY A 107 30.88 3.38 -21.41
C GLY A 107 30.80 3.11 -19.91
N ALA A 108 29.93 3.79 -19.16
CA ALA A 108 29.81 3.61 -17.73
C ALA A 108 29.39 2.17 -17.35
N GLY A 109 30.05 1.61 -16.34
CA GLY A 109 29.72 0.30 -15.77
C GLY A 109 28.52 0.32 -14.83
N TYR A 110 28.08 -0.87 -14.41
CA TYR A 110 26.91 -1.08 -13.55
C TYR A 110 26.98 -0.33 -12.21
N GLY A 111 28.17 -0.17 -11.61
CA GLY A 111 28.30 0.56 -10.34
C GLY A 111 27.86 2.03 -10.44
N ARG A 112 28.14 2.71 -11.56
CA ARG A 112 27.65 4.08 -11.78
C ARG A 112 26.13 4.11 -12.00
N MET A 113 25.60 3.15 -12.75
CA MET A 113 24.15 3.03 -12.99
C MET A 113 23.39 2.72 -11.70
N PHE A 114 23.95 1.87 -10.85
CA PHE A 114 23.43 1.54 -9.53
C PHE A 114 23.33 2.78 -8.66
N TRP A 115 24.44 3.50 -8.46
CA TRP A 115 24.44 4.67 -7.58
C TRP A 115 23.42 5.73 -8.00
N HIS A 116 23.30 5.99 -9.29
CA HIS A 116 22.36 6.97 -9.82
C HIS A 116 20.90 6.53 -9.76
N GLY A 117 20.62 5.24 -9.99
CA GLY A 117 19.27 4.66 -9.82
C GLY A 117 18.88 4.63 -8.34
N PHE A 118 19.73 4.03 -7.50
CA PHE A 118 19.53 3.94 -6.06
C PHE A 118 19.33 5.32 -5.42
N SER A 119 20.14 6.32 -5.78
CA SER A 119 20.00 7.69 -5.25
C SER A 119 18.66 8.33 -5.62
N ALA A 120 18.14 8.09 -6.83
CA ALA A 120 16.83 8.59 -7.25
C ALA A 120 15.69 7.87 -6.52
N PHE A 121 15.73 6.55 -6.45
CA PHE A 121 14.69 5.74 -5.80
C PHE A 121 14.71 5.88 -4.27
N LEU A 122 15.88 6.09 -3.67
CA LEU A 122 16.01 6.43 -2.25
C LEU A 122 15.30 7.73 -1.91
N LEU A 123 15.54 8.77 -2.70
CA LEU A 123 14.86 10.05 -2.48
C LEU A 123 13.34 9.92 -2.69
N TYR A 124 12.91 9.15 -3.69
CA TYR A 124 11.49 8.83 -3.87
C TYR A 124 10.88 8.16 -2.63
N ASN A 125 11.51 7.09 -2.12
CA ASN A 125 11.03 6.39 -0.92
C ASN A 125 11.04 7.29 0.31
N VAL A 126 12.06 8.12 0.49
CA VAL A 126 12.09 9.11 1.59
C VAL A 126 10.90 10.06 1.49
N LEU A 127 10.64 10.64 0.33
CA LEU A 127 9.55 11.60 0.16
C LEU A 127 8.16 10.94 0.27
N ALA A 128 8.01 9.70 -0.23
CA ALA A 128 6.72 9.04 -0.31
C ALA A 128 6.34 8.24 0.96
N THR A 129 7.32 7.69 1.69
CA THR A 129 7.09 6.72 2.77
C THR A 129 7.91 6.95 4.04
N TYR A 130 8.46 8.16 4.29
CA TYR A 130 9.16 8.45 5.57
C TYR A 130 8.31 8.15 6.81
N TRP A 131 6.98 8.21 6.68
CA TRP A 131 6.04 8.06 7.79
C TRP A 131 6.00 6.64 8.35
N VAL A 132 6.49 5.63 7.61
CA VAL A 132 6.65 4.25 8.12
C VAL A 132 7.56 4.22 9.35
N THR A 133 8.50 5.15 9.41
CA THR A 133 9.42 5.33 10.53
C THR A 133 8.70 5.66 11.84
N ASN A 134 7.49 6.24 11.81
CA ASN A 134 6.72 6.49 13.03
C ASN A 134 6.32 5.20 13.76
N THR A 135 6.21 4.07 13.06
CA THR A 135 5.96 2.77 13.69
C THR A 135 7.23 2.23 14.37
N SER A 136 8.39 2.38 13.73
CA SER A 136 9.70 2.03 14.28
C SER A 136 10.81 2.55 13.38
N LEU A 137 11.90 3.06 13.98
CA LEU A 137 13.06 3.53 13.22
C LEU A 137 13.66 2.44 12.33
N ALA A 138 13.79 1.23 12.88
CA ALA A 138 14.37 0.10 12.17
C ALA A 138 13.49 -0.33 11.00
N ALA A 139 12.17 -0.43 11.22
CA ALA A 139 11.21 -0.79 10.18
C ALA A 139 11.19 0.24 9.03
N GLY A 140 11.14 1.53 9.35
CA GLY A 140 11.17 2.60 8.36
C GLY A 140 12.47 2.63 7.53
N LEU A 141 13.62 2.52 8.18
CA LEU A 141 14.91 2.43 7.48
C LEU A 141 14.99 1.20 6.57
N PHE A 142 14.56 0.04 7.07
CA PHE A 142 14.53 -1.20 6.30
C PHE A 142 13.64 -1.05 5.06
N ALA A 143 12.39 -0.62 5.23
CA ALA A 143 11.44 -0.46 4.13
C ALA A 143 11.98 0.50 3.05
N ILE A 144 12.49 1.67 3.46
CA ILE A 144 13.01 2.68 2.53
C ILE A 144 14.26 2.17 1.80
N LEU A 145 15.25 1.62 2.51
CA LEU A 145 16.51 1.19 1.90
C LEU A 145 16.34 -0.04 1.02
N VAL A 146 15.61 -1.06 1.51
CA VAL A 146 15.40 -2.31 0.79
C VAL A 146 14.54 -2.07 -0.45
N ASN A 147 13.43 -1.33 -0.34
CA ASN A 147 12.62 -1.06 -1.52
C ASN A 147 13.37 -0.22 -2.56
N SER A 148 14.19 0.75 -2.14
CA SER A 148 15.06 1.51 -3.06
C SER A 148 16.10 0.63 -3.77
N LEU A 149 16.65 -0.35 -3.05
CA LEU A 149 17.56 -1.34 -3.61
C LEU A 149 16.84 -2.22 -4.64
N LEU A 150 15.65 -2.72 -4.30
CA LEU A 150 14.84 -3.56 -5.18
C LEU A 150 14.38 -2.81 -6.43
N MET A 151 13.96 -1.54 -6.32
CA MET A 151 13.64 -0.66 -7.46
C MET A 151 14.85 -0.43 -8.39
N THR A 152 16.07 -0.58 -7.87
CA THR A 152 17.29 -0.46 -8.69
C THR A 152 17.50 -1.71 -9.56
N LEU A 153 16.93 -2.87 -9.22
CA LEU A 153 17.04 -4.10 -10.02
C LEU A 153 16.42 -3.99 -11.43
N PRO A 154 15.14 -3.58 -11.62
CA PRO A 154 14.59 -3.39 -12.95
C PRO A 154 15.34 -2.30 -13.74
N TRP A 155 15.89 -1.29 -13.05
CA TRP A 155 16.74 -0.27 -13.67
C TRP A 155 18.07 -0.84 -14.21
N LEU A 156 18.72 -1.73 -13.46
CA LEU A 156 19.93 -2.41 -13.92
C LEU A 156 19.63 -3.43 -15.04
N ALA A 157 18.50 -4.12 -14.97
CA ALA A 157 18.04 -5.02 -16.02
C ALA A 157 17.72 -4.27 -17.33
N PHE A 158 17.14 -3.07 -17.22
CA PHE A 158 17.01 -2.12 -18.32
C PHE A 158 18.38 -1.76 -18.90
N HIS A 159 19.35 -1.39 -18.06
CA HIS A 159 20.70 -1.07 -18.52
C HIS A 159 21.38 -2.24 -19.25
N TRP A 160 21.28 -3.45 -18.69
CA TRP A 160 21.80 -4.67 -19.32
C TRP A 160 21.20 -4.90 -20.70
N THR A 161 19.86 -4.78 -20.80
CA THR A 161 19.15 -4.87 -22.08
C THR A 161 19.59 -3.77 -23.04
N SER A 162 19.82 -2.55 -22.55
CA SER A 162 20.25 -1.43 -23.39
C SER A 162 21.62 -1.66 -24.04
N ARG A 163 22.48 -2.49 -23.44
CA ARG A 163 23.79 -2.88 -23.98
C ARG A 163 23.70 -4.06 -24.95
N LYS A 164 22.79 -5.00 -24.72
CA LYS A 164 22.66 -6.24 -25.52
C LYS A 164 21.65 -6.11 -26.66
N SER A 165 20.53 -5.46 -26.40
CA SER A 165 19.37 -5.34 -27.29
C SER A 165 18.79 -3.91 -27.26
N PRO A 166 19.51 -2.87 -27.74
CA PRO A 166 19.12 -1.46 -27.57
C PRO A 166 17.71 -1.11 -28.09
N ARG A 167 17.24 -1.80 -29.14
CA ARG A 167 15.93 -1.55 -29.78
C ARG A 167 14.74 -1.84 -28.86
N VAL A 168 14.89 -2.77 -27.92
CA VAL A 168 13.84 -3.20 -26.99
C VAL A 168 14.09 -2.73 -25.56
N ALA A 169 15.10 -1.89 -25.33
CA ALA A 169 15.48 -1.49 -23.98
C ALA A 169 14.33 -0.82 -23.21
N TYR A 170 13.59 0.10 -23.84
CA TYR A 170 12.46 0.78 -23.15
C TYR A 170 11.28 -0.16 -22.88
N LEU A 171 11.03 -1.12 -23.78
CA LEU A 171 10.07 -2.19 -23.50
C LEU A 171 10.52 -3.02 -22.29
N ALA A 172 11.82 -3.28 -22.18
CA ALA A 172 12.40 -3.99 -21.05
C ALA A 172 12.30 -3.21 -19.73
N LEU A 173 12.46 -1.89 -19.75
CA LEU A 173 12.19 -1.06 -18.57
C LEU A 173 10.75 -1.26 -18.10
N GLY A 174 9.77 -1.17 -19.00
CA GLY A 174 8.37 -1.40 -18.68
C GLY A 174 8.10 -2.81 -18.14
N ALA A 175 8.58 -3.84 -18.85
CA ALA A 175 8.39 -5.24 -18.47
C ALA A 175 9.00 -5.54 -17.09
N PHE A 176 10.28 -5.20 -16.88
CA PHE A 176 10.94 -5.46 -15.60
C PHE A 176 10.34 -4.64 -14.45
N TRP A 177 9.96 -3.38 -14.68
CA TRP A 177 9.36 -2.55 -13.65
C TRP A 177 8.00 -3.08 -13.21
N ILE A 178 7.12 -3.41 -14.17
CA ILE A 178 5.78 -3.94 -13.86
C ILE A 178 5.89 -5.32 -13.22
N SER A 179 6.82 -6.17 -13.67
CA SER A 179 7.09 -7.46 -12.99
C SER A 179 7.59 -7.26 -11.55
N PHE A 180 8.43 -6.25 -11.31
CA PHE A 180 8.88 -5.87 -9.98
C PHE A 180 7.71 -5.38 -9.09
N GLU A 181 6.82 -4.54 -9.63
CA GLU A 181 5.62 -4.11 -8.89
C GLU A 181 4.69 -5.30 -8.61
N HIS A 182 4.46 -6.17 -9.59
CA HIS A 182 3.64 -7.37 -9.40
C HIS A 182 4.23 -8.34 -8.36
N LEU A 183 5.56 -8.46 -8.29
CA LEU A 183 6.23 -9.25 -7.26
C LEU A 183 5.87 -8.76 -5.86
N HIS A 184 5.75 -7.44 -5.67
CA HIS A 184 5.35 -6.84 -4.41
C HIS A 184 3.92 -7.19 -3.97
N TYR A 185 3.06 -7.71 -4.84
CA TYR A 185 1.75 -8.23 -4.46
C TYR A 185 1.76 -9.69 -4.00
N ASN A 186 2.82 -10.46 -4.31
CA ASN A 186 2.77 -11.93 -4.29
C ASN A 186 3.88 -12.62 -3.47
N TRP A 187 4.68 -11.87 -2.72
CA TRP A 187 5.78 -12.42 -1.92
C TRP A 187 5.73 -12.01 -0.44
N SER A 188 6.60 -12.59 0.40
CA SER A 188 6.59 -12.36 1.85
C SER A 188 7.06 -10.97 2.28
N LEU A 189 7.83 -10.25 1.45
CA LEU A 189 8.21 -8.83 1.68
C LEU A 189 7.29 -7.88 0.90
N ASN A 190 6.01 -8.21 0.80
CA ASN A 190 5.05 -7.44 0.01
C ASN A 190 5.03 -5.96 0.41
N TRP A 191 5.06 -5.10 -0.60
CA TRP A 191 5.04 -3.64 -0.43
C TRP A 191 4.46 -2.99 -1.70
N PRO A 192 3.20 -3.30 -2.05
CA PRO A 192 2.59 -2.77 -3.27
C PRO A 192 2.29 -1.26 -3.19
N TRP A 193 2.56 -0.64 -2.03
CA TRP A 193 2.27 0.76 -1.73
C TRP A 193 2.76 1.70 -2.82
N LEU A 194 4.04 1.58 -3.23
CA LEU A 194 4.70 2.46 -4.20
C LEU A 194 4.55 2.03 -5.67
N THR A 195 3.52 1.23 -5.98
CA THR A 195 3.09 0.99 -7.37
C THR A 195 2.82 2.33 -8.04
N LEU A 196 3.45 2.63 -9.18
CA LEU A 196 3.35 3.95 -9.82
C LEU A 196 1.91 4.33 -10.15
N GLY A 197 1.08 3.37 -10.55
CA GLY A 197 -0.35 3.57 -10.82
C GLY A 197 -1.16 4.07 -9.62
N ASN A 198 -0.70 3.84 -8.39
CA ASN A 198 -1.32 4.41 -7.19
C ASN A 198 -1.14 5.93 -7.11
N GLY A 199 -0.23 6.49 -7.92
CA GLY A 199 0.07 7.90 -8.09
C GLY A 199 -1.14 8.84 -8.18
N PHE A 200 -2.21 8.35 -8.82
CA PHE A 200 -3.41 9.12 -9.13
C PHE A 200 -4.58 8.86 -8.15
N ALA A 201 -4.35 8.18 -7.02
CA ALA A 201 -5.38 7.84 -6.04
C ALA A 201 -6.19 9.06 -5.53
N GLN A 202 -5.55 10.23 -5.44
CA GLN A 202 -6.20 11.49 -5.05
C GLN A 202 -7.07 12.12 -6.14
N PHE A 203 -6.96 11.64 -7.39
CA PHE A 203 -7.61 12.23 -8.56
C PHE A 203 -8.46 11.18 -9.29
N PRO A 204 -9.46 10.58 -8.62
CA PRO A 204 -10.26 9.48 -9.15
C PRO A 204 -10.90 9.81 -10.51
N ALA A 205 -11.31 11.06 -10.74
CA ALA A 205 -11.91 11.51 -11.99
C ALA A 205 -11.00 11.35 -13.22
N LEU A 206 -9.67 11.26 -13.05
CA LEU A 206 -8.71 11.14 -14.15
C LEU A 206 -8.41 9.67 -14.53
N ILE A 207 -8.83 8.71 -13.71
CA ILE A 207 -8.40 7.30 -13.81
C ILE A 207 -9.57 6.31 -13.80
N GLN A 208 -10.77 6.72 -14.21
CA GLN A 208 -11.92 5.82 -14.30
C GLN A 208 -11.67 4.60 -15.20
N TRP A 209 -10.75 4.69 -16.18
CA TRP A 209 -10.33 3.54 -16.99
C TRP A 209 -9.59 2.45 -16.20
N TYR A 210 -9.21 2.67 -14.94
CA TYR A 210 -8.65 1.61 -14.08
C TYR A 210 -9.63 0.44 -13.89
N GLU A 211 -10.93 0.63 -14.13
CA GLU A 211 -11.90 -0.47 -14.23
C GLU A 211 -11.55 -1.51 -15.31
N LEU A 212 -10.64 -1.19 -16.23
CA LEU A 212 -10.21 -2.08 -17.32
C LEU A 212 -8.96 -2.90 -16.97
N THR A 213 -8.00 -2.31 -16.26
CA THR A 213 -6.64 -2.86 -16.12
C THR A 213 -6.07 -2.81 -14.72
N GLY A 214 -6.76 -2.16 -13.78
CA GLY A 214 -6.25 -1.90 -12.44
C GLY A 214 -5.10 -0.89 -12.39
N ALA A 215 -4.57 -0.68 -11.19
CA ALA A 215 -3.45 0.22 -10.93
C ALA A 215 -2.20 -0.08 -11.78
N LEU A 216 -1.88 -1.35 -12.08
CA LEU A 216 -0.73 -1.68 -12.93
C LEU A 216 -0.86 -1.15 -14.36
N GLY A 217 -2.09 -0.97 -14.88
CA GLY A 217 -2.30 -0.23 -16.12
C GLY A 217 -1.84 1.22 -16.01
N GLY A 218 -2.07 1.87 -14.85
CA GLY A 218 -1.53 3.18 -14.52
C GLY A 218 -0.01 3.25 -14.59
N THR A 219 0.68 2.20 -14.14
CA THR A 219 2.14 2.07 -14.29
C THR A 219 2.55 2.04 -15.77
N VAL A 220 1.85 1.26 -16.61
CA VAL A 220 2.09 1.24 -18.08
C VAL A 220 1.92 2.65 -18.66
N TRP A 221 0.86 3.36 -18.26
CA TRP A 221 0.58 4.72 -18.72
C TRP A 221 1.70 5.70 -18.34
N ILE A 222 2.14 5.68 -17.08
CA ILE A 222 3.21 6.54 -16.56
C ILE A 222 4.53 6.28 -17.27
N LEU A 223 4.95 5.01 -17.39
CA LEU A 223 6.22 4.67 -18.06
C LEU A 223 6.16 4.95 -19.56
N GLY A 224 5.01 4.74 -20.20
CA GLY A 224 4.77 5.10 -21.60
C GLY A 224 4.87 6.59 -21.86
N ALA A 225 4.26 7.42 -21.00
CA ALA A 225 4.37 8.88 -21.07
C ALA A 225 5.83 9.34 -20.89
N ASN A 226 6.55 8.78 -19.91
CA ASN A 226 7.96 9.07 -19.69
C ASN A 226 8.83 8.75 -20.91
N TYR A 227 8.60 7.58 -21.54
CA TYR A 227 9.31 7.20 -22.75
C TYR A 227 9.05 8.19 -23.90
N LEU A 228 7.79 8.58 -24.13
CA LEU A 228 7.45 9.51 -25.21
C LEU A 228 7.97 10.93 -24.95
N ALA A 229 7.90 11.40 -23.71
CA ALA A 229 8.49 12.68 -23.28
C ALA A 229 10.01 12.68 -23.47
N PHE A 230 10.67 11.59 -23.10
CA PHE A 230 12.09 11.39 -23.34
C PHE A 230 12.45 11.34 -24.84
N ARG A 231 11.66 10.65 -25.66
CA ARG A 231 11.85 10.60 -27.12
C ARG A 231 11.67 11.96 -27.77
N TRP A 232 10.74 12.77 -27.29
CA TRP A 232 10.57 14.16 -27.71
C TRP A 232 11.80 15.00 -27.34
N TYR A 233 12.29 14.89 -26.09
CA TYR A 233 13.50 15.57 -25.61
C TYR A 233 14.74 15.24 -26.46
N GLN A 234 14.90 13.98 -26.89
CA GLN A 234 16.02 13.56 -27.74
C GLN A 234 15.90 13.98 -29.21
N SER A 235 14.74 14.44 -29.67
CA SER A 235 14.54 14.75 -31.09
C SER A 235 15.23 16.07 -31.46
N THR A 236 16.22 16.01 -32.36
CA THR A 236 17.00 17.16 -32.84
C THR A 236 16.18 18.14 -33.66
N GLU A 237 15.19 17.66 -34.41
CA GLU A 237 14.31 18.48 -35.26
C GLU A 237 12.98 18.86 -34.57
N ARG A 238 12.81 18.61 -33.26
CA ARG A 238 11.52 18.79 -32.54
C ARG A 238 10.30 18.28 -33.34
N ARG A 239 10.44 17.11 -33.98
CA ARG A 239 9.36 16.54 -34.81
C ARG A 239 8.08 16.44 -33.98
N GLY A 240 6.96 16.93 -34.51
CA GLY A 240 5.67 16.95 -33.79
C GLY A 240 5.12 15.56 -33.44
N ARG A 241 5.60 14.48 -34.05
CA ARG A 241 5.09 13.10 -33.85
C ARG A 241 5.19 12.58 -32.40
N PRO A 242 6.36 12.54 -31.73
CA PRO A 242 6.46 12.11 -30.33
C PRO A 242 5.70 13.03 -29.36
N LEU A 243 5.63 14.34 -29.64
CA LEU A 243 4.83 15.26 -28.83
C LEU A 243 3.33 15.00 -28.99
N LEU A 244 2.86 14.77 -30.22
CA LEU A 244 1.49 14.36 -30.49
C LEU A 244 1.17 13.03 -29.82
N ALA A 245 2.05 12.03 -29.94
CA ALA A 245 1.88 10.74 -29.29
C ALA A 245 1.84 10.88 -27.76
N LEU A 246 2.70 11.70 -27.16
CA LEU A 246 2.66 12.01 -25.73
C LEU A 246 1.33 12.65 -25.35
N GLY A 247 0.89 13.65 -26.11
CA GLY A 247 -0.40 14.32 -25.93
C GLY A 247 -1.56 13.33 -25.98
N LEU A 248 -1.58 12.42 -26.95
CA LEU A 248 -2.61 11.38 -27.07
C LEU A 248 -2.56 10.39 -25.91
N VAL A 249 -1.38 9.89 -25.53
CA VAL A 249 -1.21 8.94 -24.42
C VAL A 249 -1.64 9.55 -23.09
N VAL A 250 -1.43 10.85 -22.86
CA VAL A 250 -1.84 11.53 -21.62
C VAL A 250 -3.31 11.91 -21.67
N LEU A 251 -3.73 12.61 -22.73
CA LEU A 251 -5.06 13.25 -22.78
C LEU A 251 -6.19 12.27 -23.09
N LEU A 252 -5.97 11.23 -23.90
CA LEU A 252 -7.05 10.33 -24.30
C LEU A 252 -7.59 9.49 -23.12
N PRO A 253 -6.75 8.82 -22.30
CA PRO A 253 -7.25 8.10 -21.13
C PRO A 253 -7.90 9.04 -20.10
N MET A 254 -7.36 10.25 -19.92
CA MET A 254 -7.95 11.26 -19.03
C MET A 254 -9.30 11.77 -19.55
N ALA A 255 -9.42 12.07 -20.84
CA ALA A 255 -10.66 12.52 -21.45
C ALA A 255 -11.74 11.43 -21.37
N PHE A 256 -11.38 10.17 -21.65
CA PHE A 256 -12.26 9.02 -21.43
C PHE A 256 -12.67 8.93 -19.95
N SER A 257 -11.72 9.08 -19.01
CA SER A 257 -12.04 9.04 -17.59
C SER A 257 -12.98 10.15 -17.15
N LEU A 258 -12.76 11.38 -17.60
CA LEU A 258 -13.59 12.52 -17.26
C LEU A 258 -15.01 12.35 -17.81
N LEU A 259 -15.13 11.90 -19.07
CA LEU A 259 -16.42 11.55 -19.66
C LEU A 259 -17.09 10.44 -18.85
N ARG A 260 -16.36 9.37 -18.52
CA ARG A 260 -16.86 8.26 -17.72
C ARG A 260 -17.29 8.73 -16.33
N TYR A 261 -16.51 9.58 -15.66
CA TYR A 261 -16.81 10.11 -14.33
C TYR A 261 -18.09 10.96 -14.32
N ALA A 262 -18.27 11.79 -15.35
CA ALA A 262 -19.44 12.66 -15.50
C ALA A 262 -20.71 11.88 -15.92
N THR A 263 -20.58 10.79 -16.66
CA THR A 263 -21.71 10.03 -17.22
C THR A 263 -22.01 8.73 -16.49
N TYR A 264 -21.14 8.30 -15.57
CA TYR A 264 -21.31 7.04 -14.83
C TYR A 264 -22.62 7.05 -14.05
N ARG A 265 -23.43 6.01 -14.28
CA ARG A 265 -24.57 5.66 -13.45
C ARG A 265 -24.35 4.24 -12.93
N PRO A 266 -24.62 3.96 -11.65
CA PRO A 266 -24.61 2.62 -11.11
C PRO A 266 -25.43 1.66 -12.00
N ALA A 267 -24.93 0.45 -12.18
CA ALA A 267 -25.58 -0.52 -13.04
C ALA A 267 -26.72 -1.20 -12.25
N GLY A 268 -27.96 -0.91 -12.63
CA GLY A 268 -29.17 -1.52 -12.08
C GLY A 268 -29.64 -0.94 -10.74
N ASP A 269 -30.76 -1.46 -10.26
CA ASP A 269 -31.36 -1.11 -8.96
C ASP A 269 -31.01 -2.17 -7.92
N ALA A 270 -29.71 -2.30 -7.61
CA ALA A 270 -29.25 -3.27 -6.63
C ALA A 270 -29.61 -2.86 -5.18
N GLY A 271 -30.30 -1.73 -4.99
CA GLY A 271 -30.66 -1.18 -3.70
C GLY A 271 -29.53 -0.42 -3.00
N THR A 272 -29.82 0.02 -1.78
CA THR A 272 -28.88 0.68 -0.88
C THR A 272 -28.87 -0.01 0.47
N ILE A 273 -27.75 0.11 1.19
CA ILE A 273 -27.66 -0.19 2.62
C ILE A 273 -27.25 1.06 3.39
N SER A 274 -27.77 1.20 4.60
CA SER A 274 -27.42 2.28 5.53
C SER A 274 -26.39 1.80 6.55
N VAL A 275 -25.32 2.55 6.74
CA VAL A 275 -24.19 2.15 7.60
C VAL A 275 -23.83 3.29 8.54
N ALA A 276 -23.49 2.96 9.78
CA ALA A 276 -22.83 3.84 10.73
C ALA A 276 -21.41 3.30 11.03
N ALA A 277 -20.39 4.00 10.54
CA ALA A 277 -18.99 3.71 10.85
C ALA A 277 -18.60 4.39 12.17
N ILE A 278 -18.09 3.62 13.13
CA ILE A 278 -17.71 4.08 14.47
C ILE A 278 -16.20 4.31 14.52
N GLN A 279 -15.79 5.47 15.03
CA GLN A 279 -14.41 5.89 15.18
C GLN A 279 -14.13 6.18 16.66
N PRO A 280 -13.59 5.21 17.42
CA PRO A 280 -13.45 5.34 18.87
C PRO A 280 -12.21 6.15 19.31
N ASN A 281 -11.20 6.29 18.44
CA ASN A 281 -9.98 7.06 18.69
C ASN A 281 -9.03 6.54 19.79
N PHE A 282 -8.76 5.23 19.85
CA PHE A 282 -7.77 4.67 20.79
C PHE A 282 -6.35 4.74 20.23
N GLU A 283 -5.38 5.32 20.96
CA GLU A 283 -3.99 5.38 20.48
C GLU A 283 -3.38 3.95 20.39
N PRO A 284 -2.87 3.50 19.22
CA PRO A 284 -2.50 2.09 19.02
C PRO A 284 -1.17 1.62 19.61
N HIS A 285 -0.26 2.51 20.02
CA HIS A 285 1.04 2.18 20.60
C HIS A 285 0.93 1.91 22.10
N TYR A 286 0.06 2.64 22.81
CA TYR A 286 0.08 2.65 24.29
C TYR A 286 -1.29 2.42 24.95
N GLU A 287 -2.40 2.78 24.29
CA GLU A 287 -3.72 2.74 24.92
C GLU A 287 -4.57 1.55 24.44
N LYS A 288 -4.56 1.29 23.13
CA LYS A 288 -5.49 0.33 22.50
C LYS A 288 -5.33 -1.11 23.00
N PHE A 289 -4.13 -1.48 23.42
CA PHE A 289 -3.79 -2.82 23.90
C PHE A 289 -3.57 -2.87 25.42
N ALA A 290 -4.00 -1.83 26.15
CA ALA A 290 -4.01 -1.83 27.61
C ALA A 290 -5.15 -2.71 28.16
N ASP A 291 -5.03 -3.18 29.41
CA ASP A 291 -5.93 -4.16 30.02
C ASP A 291 -7.33 -3.63 30.44
N ASP A 292 -7.74 -2.42 30.02
CA ASP A 292 -9.06 -1.85 30.36
C ASP A 292 -10.12 -2.09 29.27
N ASP A 293 -10.59 -3.33 29.18
CA ASP A 293 -11.65 -3.74 28.26
C ASP A 293 -12.99 -3.01 28.52
N SER A 294 -13.19 -2.45 29.73
CA SER A 294 -14.47 -1.85 30.15
C SER A 294 -14.66 -0.45 29.58
N ALA A 295 -13.64 0.42 29.67
CA ALA A 295 -13.67 1.75 29.09
C ALA A 295 -13.76 1.70 27.55
N GLN A 296 -13.12 0.70 26.95
CA GLN A 296 -13.22 0.46 25.51
C GLN A 296 -14.66 0.14 25.09
N LEU A 297 -15.29 -0.81 25.77
CA LEU A 297 -16.68 -1.19 25.52
C LEU A 297 -17.64 0.00 25.66
N ASP A 298 -17.52 0.78 26.73
CA ASP A 298 -18.37 1.94 26.98
C ASP A 298 -18.27 3.00 25.88
N THR A 299 -17.06 3.25 25.37
CA THR A 299 -16.83 4.18 24.27
C THR A 299 -17.57 3.74 23.00
N PHE A 300 -17.45 2.46 22.62
CA PHE A 300 -18.15 1.91 21.47
C PHE A 300 -19.68 1.95 21.64
N LEU A 301 -20.19 1.62 22.83
CA LEU A 301 -21.61 1.68 23.12
C LEU A 301 -22.17 3.10 23.06
N ASN A 302 -21.45 4.07 23.62
CA ASN A 302 -21.87 5.48 23.62
C ASN A 302 -21.90 6.05 22.21
N LEU A 303 -20.86 5.82 21.40
CA LEU A 303 -20.83 6.25 20.00
C LEU A 303 -21.90 5.57 19.17
N SER A 304 -22.14 4.27 19.39
CA SER A 304 -23.19 3.53 18.68
C SER A 304 -24.58 4.03 19.03
N ARG A 305 -24.90 4.23 20.32
CA ARG A 305 -26.18 4.81 20.75
C ARG A 305 -26.37 6.20 20.16
N ALA A 306 -25.32 7.03 20.12
CA ALA A 306 -25.37 8.34 19.49
C ALA A 306 -25.67 8.24 17.98
N ALA A 307 -25.04 7.29 17.27
CA ALA A 307 -25.32 7.05 15.85
C ALA A 307 -26.77 6.60 15.62
N LEU A 308 -27.27 5.68 16.45
CA LEU A 308 -28.63 5.12 16.35
C LEU A 308 -29.73 6.09 16.78
N ALA A 309 -29.42 7.05 17.66
CA ALA A 309 -30.34 8.12 18.02
C ALA A 309 -30.71 9.02 16.83
N VAL A 310 -29.83 9.09 15.80
CA VAL A 310 -30.11 9.83 14.57
C VAL A 310 -31.01 9.02 13.62
N GLY A 311 -31.16 7.71 13.82
CA GLY A 311 -32.09 6.86 13.05
C GLY A 311 -31.56 5.44 12.81
N PRO A 312 -32.41 4.56 12.24
CA PRO A 312 -32.04 3.17 11.98
C PRO A 312 -30.90 3.04 10.97
N VAL A 313 -30.13 1.96 11.10
CA VAL A 313 -29.11 1.55 10.13
C VAL A 313 -29.17 0.04 9.89
N ASP A 314 -28.71 -0.41 8.73
CA ASP A 314 -28.57 -1.84 8.45
C ASP A 314 -27.32 -2.41 9.15
N TYR A 315 -26.23 -1.62 9.21
CA TYR A 315 -24.96 -2.04 9.80
C TYR A 315 -24.36 -0.98 10.73
N LEU A 316 -23.93 -1.41 11.91
CA LEU A 316 -22.87 -0.75 12.68
C LEU A 316 -21.53 -1.35 12.26
N LEU A 317 -20.59 -0.51 11.84
CA LEU A 317 -19.26 -0.94 11.40
C LEU A 317 -18.20 -0.39 12.34
N TYR A 318 -17.42 -1.26 12.95
CA TYR A 318 -16.32 -0.91 13.85
C TYR A 318 -14.96 -1.16 13.19
N PRO A 319 -13.87 -0.53 13.67
CA PRO A 319 -12.54 -0.67 13.09
C PRO A 319 -11.88 -2.05 13.26
N GLU A 320 -10.70 -2.20 12.66
CA GLU A 320 -9.81 -3.36 12.84
C GLU A 320 -9.38 -3.50 14.29
N THR A 321 -9.28 -4.75 14.77
CA THR A 321 -8.80 -5.11 16.12
C THR A 321 -9.45 -4.28 17.23
N SER A 322 -10.77 -4.10 17.17
CA SER A 322 -11.53 -3.32 18.16
C SER A 322 -11.66 -4.04 19.50
N PHE A 323 -11.58 -5.37 19.49
CA PHE A 323 -11.60 -6.21 20.69
C PHE A 323 -10.52 -7.29 20.59
N ALA A 324 -9.98 -7.69 21.74
CA ALA A 324 -8.94 -8.71 21.84
C ALA A 324 -9.47 -10.01 22.46
N ARG A 325 -8.70 -11.09 22.32
CA ARG A 325 -8.95 -12.39 22.98
C ARG A 325 -10.30 -13.02 22.60
N VAL A 326 -10.80 -12.77 21.40
CA VAL A 326 -12.05 -13.36 20.90
C VAL A 326 -11.78 -14.78 20.38
N GLU A 327 -12.51 -15.76 20.89
CA GLU A 327 -12.52 -17.12 20.33
C GLU A 327 -13.44 -17.15 19.10
N GLU A 328 -12.90 -17.41 17.91
CA GLU A 328 -13.66 -17.35 16.66
C GLU A 328 -14.86 -18.32 16.63
N ASN A 329 -14.73 -19.49 17.25
CA ASN A 329 -15.79 -20.50 17.32
C ASN A 329 -16.89 -20.19 18.34
N ARG A 330 -16.64 -19.24 19.24
CA ARG A 330 -17.54 -18.88 20.35
C ARG A 330 -17.42 -17.40 20.68
N PRO A 331 -17.65 -16.48 19.73
CA PRO A 331 -17.34 -15.06 19.92
C PRO A 331 -18.18 -14.43 21.05
N LEU A 332 -19.42 -14.88 21.26
CA LEU A 332 -20.28 -14.45 22.37
C LEU A 332 -19.83 -14.97 23.76
N SER A 333 -18.76 -15.78 23.84
CA SER A 333 -18.13 -16.13 25.12
C SER A 333 -17.29 -14.98 25.67
N ASN A 334 -16.81 -14.10 24.78
CA ASN A 334 -16.03 -12.92 25.15
C ASN A 334 -16.94 -11.88 25.84
N PRO A 335 -16.58 -11.38 27.04
CA PRO A 335 -17.42 -10.45 27.79
C PRO A 335 -17.78 -9.16 27.03
N SER A 336 -16.83 -8.57 26.30
CA SER A 336 -17.03 -7.33 25.56
C SER A 336 -17.96 -7.54 24.36
N ILE A 337 -17.77 -8.62 23.61
CA ILE A 337 -18.65 -8.98 22.49
C ILE A 337 -20.06 -9.31 22.98
N ARG A 338 -20.19 -10.04 24.10
CA ARG A 338 -21.49 -10.30 24.72
C ARG A 338 -22.17 -9.03 25.19
N GLY A 339 -21.44 -8.15 25.89
CA GLY A 339 -21.97 -6.87 26.37
C GLY A 339 -22.45 -5.97 25.23
N LEU A 340 -21.73 -5.94 24.10
CA LEU A 340 -22.17 -5.27 22.88
C LEU A 340 -23.47 -5.87 22.35
N PHE A 341 -23.52 -7.19 22.20
CA PHE A 341 -24.71 -7.88 21.70
C PHE A 341 -25.92 -7.60 22.60
N GLU A 342 -25.79 -7.77 23.92
CA GLU A 342 -26.89 -7.53 24.86
C GLU A 342 -27.36 -6.08 24.85
N ALA A 343 -26.45 -5.11 24.77
CA ALA A 343 -26.80 -3.69 24.80
C ALA A 343 -27.36 -3.16 23.46
N LEU A 344 -27.00 -3.79 22.35
CA LEU A 344 -27.44 -3.40 21.00
C LEU A 344 -28.60 -4.26 20.48
N SER A 345 -28.89 -5.40 21.10
CA SER A 345 -30.07 -6.21 20.78
C SER A 345 -31.35 -5.39 20.97
N GLY A 346 -32.21 -5.39 19.94
CA GLY A 346 -33.45 -4.60 19.93
C GLY A 346 -33.28 -3.10 19.66
N GLN A 347 -32.05 -2.61 19.49
CA GLN A 347 -31.79 -1.26 18.97
C GLN A 347 -32.05 -1.21 17.45
N PRO A 348 -32.20 -0.02 16.84
CA PRO A 348 -32.52 0.10 15.41
C PRO A 348 -31.29 -0.14 14.51
N ALA A 349 -30.57 -1.24 14.73
CA ALA A 349 -29.47 -1.76 13.92
C ALA A 349 -29.69 -3.26 13.65
N ARG A 350 -29.53 -3.72 12.41
CA ARG A 350 -29.66 -5.16 12.09
C ARG A 350 -28.39 -5.94 12.38
N TYR A 351 -27.25 -5.45 11.91
CA TYR A 351 -25.97 -6.14 12.04
C TYR A 351 -24.93 -5.28 12.75
N LEU A 352 -24.10 -5.93 13.57
CA LEU A 352 -22.83 -5.38 14.05
C LEU A 352 -21.68 -6.07 13.32
N VAL A 353 -20.80 -5.30 12.68
CA VAL A 353 -19.57 -5.79 12.06
C VAL A 353 -18.38 -5.17 12.76
N THR A 354 -17.47 -5.99 13.27
CA THR A 354 -16.29 -5.53 14.01
C THR A 354 -15.05 -6.34 13.67
N GLY A 355 -13.89 -5.67 13.59
CA GLY A 355 -12.59 -6.35 13.59
C GLY A 355 -12.21 -6.79 15.00
N PHE A 356 -11.54 -7.93 15.11
CA PHE A 356 -11.04 -8.47 16.38
C PHE A 356 -9.64 -9.08 16.23
N ASP A 357 -8.85 -8.98 17.31
CA ASP A 357 -7.68 -9.82 17.54
C ASP A 357 -8.12 -11.01 18.40
N GLY A 358 -7.78 -12.23 18.00
CA GLY A 358 -8.36 -13.41 18.63
C GLY A 358 -7.63 -14.69 18.28
N TYR A 359 -8.32 -15.80 18.46
CA TYR A 359 -7.78 -17.12 18.20
C TYR A 359 -8.84 -18.10 17.74
N TYR A 360 -8.40 -19.11 16.99
CA TYR A 360 -9.18 -20.29 16.65
C TYR A 360 -8.63 -21.48 17.43
N ILE A 361 -9.51 -22.22 18.10
CA ILE A 361 -9.18 -23.48 18.76
C ILE A 361 -9.59 -24.61 17.82
N PHE A 362 -8.62 -25.43 17.44
CA PHE A 362 -8.86 -26.59 16.59
C PHE A 362 -9.57 -27.70 17.38
N ALA A 363 -10.54 -28.35 16.73
CA ALA A 363 -11.15 -29.56 17.27
C ALA A 363 -10.17 -30.75 17.22
N ALA A 364 -10.39 -31.75 18.07
CA ALA A 364 -9.58 -32.96 18.04
C ALA A 364 -9.69 -33.66 16.67
N GLY A 365 -8.55 -33.87 16.01
CA GLY A 365 -8.48 -34.47 14.67
C GLY A 365 -8.73 -33.51 13.51
N GLU A 366 -8.98 -32.23 13.77
CA GLU A 366 -9.06 -31.21 12.73
C GLU A 366 -7.67 -30.96 12.09
N PRO A 367 -7.58 -30.85 10.74
CA PRO A 367 -6.34 -30.46 10.09
C PRO A 367 -5.88 -29.07 10.53
N VAL A 368 -4.65 -28.99 11.04
CA VAL A 368 -4.02 -27.74 11.49
C VAL A 368 -3.29 -27.02 10.36
N THR A 369 -3.06 -25.72 10.53
CA THR A 369 -2.28 -24.90 9.60
C THR A 369 -0.82 -24.73 10.08
N GLU A 370 0.03 -24.11 9.26
CA GLU A 370 1.40 -23.74 9.66
C GLU A 370 1.45 -22.70 10.79
N ALA A 371 0.33 -22.02 11.09
CA ALA A 371 0.23 -20.99 12.12
C ALA A 371 -0.21 -21.53 13.50
N VAL A 372 -0.43 -22.84 13.61
CA VAL A 372 -0.83 -23.50 14.85
C VAL A 372 0.24 -23.39 15.93
N ARG A 373 -0.21 -23.25 17.16
CA ARG A 373 0.57 -23.29 18.40
C ARG A 373 -0.03 -24.35 19.30
N TYR A 374 0.83 -25.13 19.94
CA TYR A 374 0.43 -26.18 20.87
C TYR A 374 0.75 -25.75 22.30
N PHE A 375 -0.20 -25.96 23.20
CA PHE A 375 -0.04 -25.68 24.63
C PHE A 375 -0.53 -26.87 25.44
N ASP A 376 0.24 -27.26 26.45
CA ASP A 376 -0.20 -28.29 27.39
C ASP A 376 -1.27 -27.72 28.32
N ARG A 377 -2.38 -28.44 28.48
CA ARG A 377 -3.42 -28.13 29.45
C ARG A 377 -3.16 -28.86 30.77
N ALA A 378 -3.73 -28.32 31.85
CA ALA A 378 -3.61 -28.90 33.19
C ALA A 378 -4.19 -30.32 33.32
N ASP A 379 -5.10 -30.70 32.42
CA ASP A 379 -5.69 -32.04 32.33
C ASP A 379 -4.85 -33.04 31.50
N GLY A 380 -3.66 -32.62 31.04
CA GLY A 380 -2.76 -33.42 30.21
C GLY A 380 -3.13 -33.47 28.71
N SER A 381 -4.20 -32.77 28.29
CA SER A 381 -4.54 -32.63 26.87
C SER A 381 -3.74 -31.53 26.19
N ILE A 382 -3.57 -31.62 24.86
CA ILE A 382 -2.89 -30.61 24.06
C ILE A 382 -3.92 -29.67 23.44
N LEU A 383 -3.77 -28.37 23.71
CA LEU A 383 -4.52 -27.31 23.05
C LEU A 383 -3.80 -26.88 21.77
N ALA A 384 -4.44 -27.08 20.63
CA ALA A 384 -4.01 -26.52 19.36
C ALA A 384 -4.78 -25.23 19.07
N LEU A 385 -4.08 -24.11 18.91
CA LEU A 385 -4.69 -22.82 18.58
C LEU A 385 -3.88 -22.02 17.59
N GLU A 386 -4.53 -21.19 16.77
CA GLU A 386 -3.88 -20.19 15.94
C GLU A 386 -4.38 -18.77 16.27
N ALA A 387 -3.48 -17.80 16.30
CA ALA A 387 -3.83 -16.39 16.49
C ALA A 387 -4.39 -15.79 15.19
N LEU A 388 -5.37 -14.90 15.32
CA LEU A 388 -6.14 -14.34 14.21
C LEU A 388 -6.21 -12.82 14.28
N ASN A 389 -6.15 -12.19 13.11
CA ASN A 389 -6.73 -10.86 12.89
C ASN A 389 -7.92 -11.10 11.96
N ALA A 390 -9.13 -10.84 12.44
CA ALA A 390 -10.35 -11.30 11.80
C ALA A 390 -11.49 -10.29 11.95
N THR A 391 -12.57 -10.53 11.22
CA THR A 391 -13.83 -9.79 11.29
C THR A 391 -14.92 -10.70 11.79
N LEU A 392 -15.83 -10.14 12.59
CA LEU A 392 -17.05 -10.77 13.07
C LEU A 392 -18.26 -9.94 12.61
N GLN A 393 -19.24 -10.57 12.01
CA GLN A 393 -20.60 -10.03 11.85
C GLN A 393 -21.54 -10.76 12.79
N ILE A 394 -22.33 -10.01 13.58
CA ILE A 394 -23.39 -10.54 14.44
C ILE A 394 -24.72 -10.01 13.95
N ASP A 395 -25.70 -10.88 13.78
CA ASP A 395 -27.11 -10.51 13.65
C ASP A 395 -27.67 -10.15 15.02
N LEU A 396 -28.00 -8.88 15.22
CA LEU A 396 -28.47 -8.36 16.52
C LEU A 396 -29.88 -8.83 16.88
N ALA A 397 -30.62 -9.45 15.95
CA ALA A 397 -31.94 -10.01 16.23
C ALA A 397 -31.89 -11.48 16.67
N THR A 398 -30.92 -12.26 16.17
CA THR A 398 -30.85 -13.71 16.41
C THR A 398 -29.63 -14.15 17.22
N GLY A 399 -28.56 -13.35 17.24
CA GLY A 399 -27.26 -13.73 17.80
C GLY A 399 -26.44 -14.65 16.88
N GLU A 400 -26.94 -14.98 15.67
CA GLU A 400 -26.17 -15.70 14.67
C GLU A 400 -24.98 -14.84 14.18
N TYR A 401 -23.88 -15.49 13.83
CA TYR A 401 -22.67 -14.78 13.44
C TYR A 401 -21.92 -15.43 12.28
N GLN A 402 -21.08 -14.62 11.62
CA GLN A 402 -20.16 -15.01 10.55
C GLN A 402 -18.80 -14.39 10.82
N THR A 403 -17.72 -15.07 10.40
CA THR A 403 -16.36 -14.55 10.52
C THR A 403 -15.61 -14.55 9.20
N TYR A 404 -14.58 -13.71 9.11
CA TYR A 404 -13.61 -13.68 8.01
C TYR A 404 -12.21 -13.48 8.59
N ARG A 405 -11.23 -14.28 8.18
CA ARG A 405 -9.84 -14.16 8.63
C ARG A 405 -9.01 -13.37 7.62
N LYS A 406 -8.24 -12.39 8.09
CA LYS A 406 -7.32 -11.59 7.25
C LYS A 406 -6.39 -12.51 6.47
N GLY A 407 -6.27 -12.29 5.16
CA GLY A 407 -5.47 -13.13 4.27
C GLY A 407 -4.16 -12.49 3.80
N VAL A 408 -3.94 -11.19 4.04
CA VAL A 408 -2.65 -10.52 3.75
C VAL A 408 -2.19 -9.73 4.96
N PHE A 409 -0.95 -9.96 5.36
CA PHE A 409 -0.33 -9.34 6.53
C PHE A 409 0.72 -8.32 6.17
N VAL A 410 0.89 -7.35 7.06
CA VAL A 410 2.00 -6.40 6.98
C VAL A 410 3.32 -7.15 7.31
N PRO A 411 4.32 -7.14 6.41
CA PRO A 411 5.60 -7.80 6.67
C PRO A 411 6.32 -7.19 7.87
N GLY A 412 6.91 -8.03 8.72
CA GLY A 412 7.61 -7.64 9.94
C GLY A 412 6.69 -7.41 11.13
N ALA A 413 5.55 -6.73 10.95
CA ALA A 413 4.60 -6.42 12.03
C ALA A 413 3.64 -7.57 12.36
N GLU A 414 3.09 -8.23 11.33
CA GLU A 414 2.09 -9.31 11.50
C GLU A 414 2.57 -10.66 10.94
N SER A 415 3.64 -10.65 10.14
CA SER A 415 4.22 -11.85 9.54
C SER A 415 5.74 -11.80 9.55
N PHE A 416 6.40 -12.94 9.75
CA PHE A 416 7.85 -13.04 9.64
C PHE A 416 8.24 -13.45 8.20
N PRO A 417 8.86 -12.54 7.41
CA PRO A 417 9.13 -12.81 6.01
C PRO A 417 10.16 -13.93 5.85
N PHE A 418 9.91 -14.85 4.91
CA PHE A 418 10.81 -15.96 4.57
C PHE A 418 11.29 -16.76 5.80
N LYS A 419 10.36 -17.17 6.67
CA LYS A 419 10.61 -17.99 7.87
C LYS A 419 11.59 -19.15 7.64
N SER A 420 11.44 -19.87 6.53
CA SER A 420 12.31 -21.00 6.17
C SER A 420 13.76 -20.63 5.84
N VAL A 421 14.02 -19.37 5.46
CA VAL A 421 15.36 -18.85 5.12
C VAL A 421 15.99 -18.13 6.31
N PHE A 422 15.19 -17.40 7.09
CA PHE A 422 15.66 -16.58 8.22
C PHE A 422 15.36 -17.20 9.60
N PHE A 423 15.27 -18.52 9.68
CA PHE A 423 14.98 -19.25 10.92
C PHE A 423 15.94 -18.91 12.07
N PHE A 424 17.20 -18.54 11.77
CA PHE A 424 18.20 -18.16 12.77
C PHE A 424 17.92 -16.81 13.47
N LEU A 425 16.93 -16.03 13.01
CA LEU A 425 16.50 -14.80 13.68
C LEU A 425 15.32 -15.02 14.64
N GLU A 426 14.86 -16.25 14.80
CA GLU A 426 13.69 -16.60 15.63
C GLU A 426 13.83 -16.09 17.08
N ASP A 427 14.97 -16.31 17.72
CA ASP A 427 15.23 -15.81 19.08
C ASP A 427 15.20 -14.27 19.16
N TRP A 428 15.71 -13.60 18.12
CA TRP A 428 15.69 -12.14 18.03
C TRP A 428 14.25 -11.61 17.83
N VAL A 429 13.47 -12.24 16.95
CA VAL A 429 12.06 -11.90 16.72
C VAL A 429 11.22 -12.09 17.98
N ASN A 430 11.42 -13.21 18.68
CA ASN A 430 10.72 -13.50 19.93
C ASN A 430 11.08 -12.46 21.02
N SER A 431 12.35 -12.03 21.11
CA SER A 431 12.78 -10.97 22.04
C SER A 431 12.22 -9.57 21.73
N LEU A 432 11.70 -9.34 20.51
CA LEU A 432 11.01 -8.12 20.10
C LEU A 432 9.47 -8.23 20.22
N GLY A 433 8.95 -9.29 20.85
CA GLY A 433 7.52 -9.53 21.02
C GLY A 433 6.81 -10.05 19.75
N GLY A 434 7.56 -10.42 18.71
CA GLY A 434 7.03 -11.04 17.50
C GLY A 434 6.83 -12.55 17.66
N THR A 435 6.14 -13.17 16.70
CA THR A 435 5.94 -14.62 16.65
C THR A 435 6.25 -15.16 15.26
N VAL A 436 7.16 -16.13 15.19
CA VAL A 436 7.51 -16.85 13.95
C VAL A 436 6.40 -17.78 13.44
N ALA A 437 5.42 -18.15 14.27
CA ALA A 437 4.28 -18.96 13.82
C ALA A 437 3.35 -18.16 12.88
N GLY A 438 3.37 -16.83 12.93
CA GLY A 438 2.46 -15.99 12.16
C GLY A 438 1.00 -16.11 12.65
N ARG A 439 0.05 -15.77 11.78
CA ARG A 439 -1.39 -15.73 12.08
C ARG A 439 -2.16 -16.61 11.10
N GLY A 440 -3.27 -17.18 11.55
CA GLY A 440 -4.20 -17.93 10.71
C GLY A 440 -4.77 -17.05 9.60
N THR A 441 -4.92 -17.62 8.40
CA THR A 441 -5.42 -16.92 7.21
C THR A 441 -6.54 -17.71 6.54
N GLN A 442 -7.34 -17.04 5.72
CA GLN A 442 -8.30 -17.67 4.84
C GLN A 442 -7.88 -17.56 3.37
N SER A 443 -7.98 -18.68 2.65
CA SER A 443 -7.60 -18.75 1.24
C SER A 443 -8.61 -18.11 0.30
N ARG A 444 -9.91 -18.19 0.62
CA ARG A 444 -11.00 -17.56 -0.15
C ARG A 444 -11.45 -16.26 0.51
N ARG A 445 -11.67 -15.22 -0.30
CA ARG A 445 -12.16 -13.90 0.13
C ARG A 445 -13.68 -13.88 0.15
N LEU A 446 -14.28 -14.52 1.16
CA LEU A 446 -15.74 -14.62 1.26
C LEU A 446 -16.35 -13.29 1.78
N PRO A 447 -17.43 -12.79 1.15
CA PRO A 447 -18.18 -11.69 1.71
C PRO A 447 -19.01 -12.13 2.92
N LEU A 448 -19.26 -11.19 3.83
CA LEU A 448 -20.26 -11.36 4.88
C LEU A 448 -21.65 -11.23 4.25
N VAL A 449 -22.54 -12.16 4.58
CA VAL A 449 -23.91 -12.20 4.02
C VAL A 449 -24.87 -11.57 5.02
N GLY A 450 -25.56 -10.50 4.64
CA GLY A 450 -26.72 -9.97 5.36
C GLY A 450 -27.98 -10.05 4.51
N GLU A 451 -29.12 -9.74 5.13
CA GLU A 451 -30.45 -9.80 4.50
C GLU A 451 -30.53 -8.98 3.21
N LYS A 452 -29.98 -7.78 3.21
CA LYS A 452 -30.04 -6.85 2.06
C LYS A 452 -28.84 -6.93 1.13
N ALA A 453 -27.67 -7.36 1.61
CA ALA A 453 -26.43 -7.26 0.86
C ALA A 453 -25.37 -8.30 1.26
N LYS A 454 -24.52 -8.65 0.29
CA LYS A 454 -23.20 -9.26 0.54
C LYS A 454 -22.13 -8.18 0.59
N VAL A 455 -21.37 -8.09 1.68
CA VAL A 455 -20.35 -7.04 1.88
C VAL A 455 -18.96 -7.64 2.05
N ALA A 456 -17.96 -7.05 1.41
CA ALA A 456 -16.56 -7.49 1.54
C ALA A 456 -15.95 -6.98 2.86
N PRO A 457 -15.51 -7.85 3.79
CA PRO A 457 -14.87 -7.46 5.05
C PRO A 457 -13.36 -7.24 4.87
N VAL A 458 -12.97 -6.15 4.22
CA VAL A 458 -11.56 -5.87 3.93
C VAL A 458 -10.85 -5.35 5.17
N ILE A 459 -9.77 -6.02 5.57
CA ILE A 459 -9.03 -5.67 6.78
C ILE A 459 -7.75 -4.91 6.41
N CYS A 460 -7.77 -3.60 6.65
CA CYS A 460 -6.61 -2.71 6.64
C CYS A 460 -5.76 -2.85 5.36
N TYR A 461 -4.57 -3.43 5.50
CA TYR A 461 -3.56 -3.56 4.47
C TYR A 461 -4.02 -4.35 3.24
N GLU A 462 -5.03 -5.23 3.37
CA GLU A 462 -5.64 -5.93 2.23
C GLU A 462 -6.18 -4.97 1.16
N SER A 463 -6.61 -3.77 1.56
CA SER A 463 -7.17 -2.77 0.64
C SER A 463 -6.15 -2.25 -0.39
N VAL A 464 -4.85 -2.42 -0.13
CA VAL A 464 -3.76 -1.98 -1.01
C VAL A 464 -3.53 -2.99 -2.17
N PHE A 465 -4.01 -4.23 -2.06
CA PHE A 465 -3.74 -5.30 -3.02
C PHE A 465 -4.86 -5.42 -4.08
N GLY A 466 -4.69 -4.77 -5.23
CA GLY A 466 -5.73 -4.70 -6.28
C GLY A 466 -6.27 -6.05 -6.74
N ASP A 467 -5.41 -6.95 -7.22
CA ASP A 467 -5.86 -8.24 -7.75
C ASP A 467 -6.48 -9.13 -6.66
N TYR A 468 -5.86 -9.17 -5.47
CA TYR A 468 -6.41 -9.84 -4.29
C TYR A 468 -7.82 -9.34 -3.96
N PHE A 469 -8.03 -8.03 -4.03
CA PHE A 469 -9.29 -7.37 -3.73
C PHE A 469 -10.42 -7.79 -4.68
N THR A 470 -10.09 -8.13 -5.93
CA THR A 470 -11.10 -8.55 -6.92
C THR A 470 -11.78 -9.86 -6.55
N ASP A 471 -11.15 -10.73 -5.76
CA ASP A 471 -11.73 -12.01 -5.34
C ASP A 471 -13.02 -11.84 -4.53
N TYR A 472 -13.08 -10.86 -3.61
CA TYR A 472 -14.32 -10.56 -2.88
C TYR A 472 -15.50 -10.29 -3.82
N ILE A 473 -15.22 -9.60 -4.93
CA ILE A 473 -16.24 -9.21 -5.91
C ILE A 473 -16.65 -10.41 -6.76
N ARG A 474 -15.71 -11.30 -7.09
CA ARG A 474 -15.99 -12.58 -7.76
C ARG A 474 -16.84 -13.51 -6.90
N GLU A 475 -16.66 -13.46 -5.57
CA GLU A 475 -17.51 -14.16 -4.59
C GLU A 475 -18.87 -13.47 -4.34
N GLY A 476 -19.13 -12.36 -5.03
CA GLY A 476 -20.44 -11.72 -5.08
C GLY A 476 -20.62 -10.54 -4.12
N ALA A 477 -19.55 -9.96 -3.57
CA ALA A 477 -19.66 -8.74 -2.78
C ALA A 477 -20.24 -7.58 -3.62
N GLN A 478 -21.19 -6.86 -3.01
CA GLN A 478 -21.96 -5.78 -3.61
C GLN A 478 -21.57 -4.39 -3.07
N ALA A 479 -20.91 -4.37 -1.92
CA ALA A 479 -20.29 -3.21 -1.28
C ALA A 479 -19.06 -3.66 -0.47
N ILE A 480 -18.25 -2.71 0.00
CA ILE A 480 -16.99 -2.97 0.68
C ILE A 480 -16.96 -2.26 2.03
N PHE A 481 -16.61 -3.00 3.08
CA PHE A 481 -16.28 -2.48 4.39
C PHE A 481 -14.77 -2.57 4.58
N VAL A 482 -14.09 -1.43 4.71
CA VAL A 482 -12.66 -1.37 5.04
C VAL A 482 -12.53 -1.04 6.53
N MET A 483 -12.05 -2.00 7.31
CA MET A 483 -11.79 -1.85 8.74
C MET A 483 -10.30 -1.67 8.95
N THR A 484 -9.87 -0.61 9.62
CA THR A 484 -8.44 -0.25 9.65
C THR A 484 -8.01 0.40 10.96
N ASN A 485 -6.75 0.23 11.30
CA ASN A 485 -6.10 0.96 12.37
C ASN A 485 -4.94 1.81 11.80
N ASP A 486 -5.21 3.09 11.58
CA ASP A 486 -4.26 4.01 10.93
C ASP A 486 -3.50 4.93 11.90
N GLY A 487 -3.61 4.68 13.22
CA GLY A 487 -2.91 5.50 14.22
C GLY A 487 -1.39 5.32 14.21
N TRP A 488 -0.87 4.27 13.55
CA TRP A 488 0.56 3.92 13.50
C TRP A 488 1.49 4.96 12.86
N TRP A 489 0.93 5.94 12.16
CA TRP A 489 1.72 6.83 11.28
C TRP A 489 1.68 8.29 11.71
N ASP A 490 1.04 8.62 12.84
CA ASP A 490 0.77 10.00 13.28
C ASP A 490 0.02 10.80 12.18
N LYS A 491 -0.15 12.11 12.36
CA LYS A 491 -0.75 13.06 11.42
C LYS A 491 0.14 13.34 10.19
N THR A 492 0.57 12.28 9.51
CA THR A 492 1.45 12.29 8.34
C THR A 492 0.73 11.87 7.04
N ALA A 493 1.47 11.61 5.95
CA ALA A 493 0.87 11.21 4.68
C ALA A 493 0.30 9.78 4.67
N GLY A 494 0.78 8.87 5.52
CA GLY A 494 0.46 7.44 5.44
C GLY A 494 -1.03 7.11 5.52
N HIS A 495 -1.71 7.61 6.55
CA HIS A 495 -3.15 7.36 6.74
C HIS A 495 -4.00 7.96 5.61
N ARG A 496 -3.53 9.06 5.00
CA ARG A 496 -4.18 9.71 3.86
C ARG A 496 -3.96 8.92 2.57
N GLN A 497 -2.73 8.45 2.33
CA GLN A 497 -2.41 7.54 1.23
C GLN A 497 -3.30 6.29 1.28
N HIS A 498 -3.41 5.67 2.46
CA HIS A 498 -4.26 4.51 2.69
C HIS A 498 -5.75 4.82 2.42
N LEU A 499 -6.26 5.96 2.90
CA LEU A 499 -7.61 6.43 2.58
C LEU A 499 -7.83 6.53 1.06
N TRP A 500 -6.95 7.21 0.34
CA TRP A 500 -7.10 7.41 -1.11
C TRP A 500 -6.99 6.11 -1.92
N PHE A 501 -6.32 5.08 -1.42
CA PHE A 501 -6.32 3.76 -2.08
C PHE A 501 -7.72 3.12 -2.10
N SER A 502 -8.60 3.50 -1.17
CA SER A 502 -10.02 3.10 -1.23
C SER A 502 -10.70 3.62 -2.50
N SER A 503 -10.33 4.81 -2.97
CA SER A 503 -10.82 5.36 -4.25
C SER A 503 -10.40 4.52 -5.44
N LEU A 504 -9.18 3.98 -5.44
CA LEU A 504 -8.71 3.06 -6.49
C LEU A 504 -9.56 1.79 -6.51
N ARG A 505 -9.73 1.16 -5.34
CA ARG A 505 -10.54 -0.07 -5.21
C ARG A 505 -11.98 0.14 -5.64
N ALA A 506 -12.57 1.29 -5.29
CA ALA A 506 -13.93 1.64 -5.70
C ALA A 506 -14.07 1.75 -7.22
N ILE A 507 -13.10 2.37 -7.92
CA ILE A 507 -13.09 2.50 -9.39
C ILE A 507 -12.88 1.14 -10.06
N GLU A 508 -11.85 0.42 -9.60
CA GLU A 508 -11.45 -0.88 -10.14
C GLU A 508 -12.58 -1.91 -10.09
N THR A 509 -13.42 -1.85 -9.06
CA THR A 509 -14.48 -2.83 -8.81
C THR A 509 -15.89 -2.30 -9.06
N ARG A 510 -16.07 -0.98 -9.19
CA ARG A 510 -17.38 -0.30 -9.19
C ARG A 510 -18.24 -0.66 -7.98
N ARG A 511 -17.63 -0.57 -6.80
CA ARG A 511 -18.28 -0.81 -5.51
C ARG A 511 -18.11 0.40 -4.62
N ALA A 512 -19.16 0.74 -3.89
CA ALA A 512 -19.04 1.73 -2.84
C ALA A 512 -18.21 1.16 -1.70
N VAL A 513 -17.41 2.02 -1.05
CA VAL A 513 -16.55 1.66 0.08
C VAL A 513 -16.94 2.51 1.27
N VAL A 514 -17.21 1.87 2.40
CA VAL A 514 -17.19 2.55 3.70
C VAL A 514 -15.94 2.12 4.44
N ARG A 515 -15.25 3.09 5.00
CA ARG A 515 -14.03 2.88 5.78
C ARG A 515 -14.30 3.26 7.23
N SER A 516 -14.04 2.33 8.15
CA SER A 516 -14.08 2.57 9.59
C SER A 516 -12.68 2.48 10.17
N ALA A 517 -12.18 3.61 10.65
CA ALA A 517 -10.84 3.74 11.21
C ALA A 517 -10.89 3.93 12.73
N ASN A 518 -9.86 3.46 13.42
CA ASN A 518 -9.69 3.68 14.86
C ASN A 518 -9.31 5.14 15.20
N THR A 519 -8.05 5.53 14.97
CA THR A 519 -7.52 6.92 15.10
C THR A 519 -7.39 7.60 13.72
N GLY A 520 -7.80 6.92 12.65
CA GLY A 520 -7.66 7.35 11.26
C GLY A 520 -8.82 8.20 10.75
N ILE A 521 -8.95 8.27 9.41
CA ILE A 521 -10.08 8.91 8.75
C ILE A 521 -11.08 7.83 8.32
N SER A 522 -12.29 7.88 8.90
CA SER A 522 -13.44 7.11 8.46
C SER A 522 -14.14 7.84 7.30
N SER A 523 -14.66 7.13 6.30
CA SER A 523 -15.20 7.77 5.10
C SER A 523 -16.20 6.91 4.33
N PHE A 524 -17.03 7.57 3.53
CA PHE A 524 -17.82 6.95 2.47
C PHE A 524 -17.24 7.34 1.11
N THR A 525 -17.02 6.35 0.25
CA THR A 525 -16.50 6.51 -1.11
C THR A 525 -17.47 5.89 -2.10
N ASP A 526 -17.90 6.67 -3.10
CA ASP A 526 -18.83 6.20 -4.14
C ASP A 526 -18.15 5.27 -5.17
N GLN A 527 -18.94 4.68 -6.07
CA GLN A 527 -18.48 3.75 -7.12
C GLN A 527 -17.58 4.41 -8.20
N ARG A 528 -17.41 5.74 -8.15
CA ARG A 528 -16.47 6.50 -9.01
C ARG A 528 -15.17 6.80 -8.27
N GLY A 529 -15.03 6.39 -7.01
CA GLY A 529 -13.88 6.69 -6.17
C GLY A 529 -13.93 8.06 -5.50
N HIS A 530 -15.07 8.77 -5.57
CA HIS A 530 -15.24 10.05 -4.88
C HIS A 530 -15.57 9.84 -3.40
N ILE A 531 -14.74 10.39 -2.52
CA ILE A 531 -15.00 10.42 -1.07
C ILE A 531 -16.11 11.44 -0.82
N SER A 532 -17.33 10.97 -0.53
CA SER A 532 -18.52 11.79 -0.36
C SER A 532 -18.64 12.41 1.03
N SER A 533 -18.12 11.72 2.05
CA SER A 533 -18.05 12.22 3.43
C SER A 533 -16.89 11.57 4.18
N GLN A 534 -16.33 12.27 5.16
CA GLN A 534 -15.23 11.77 5.99
C GLN A 534 -15.17 12.46 7.36
N THR A 535 -14.63 11.77 8.36
CA THR A 535 -14.30 12.31 9.68
C THR A 535 -12.95 13.05 9.66
N ARG A 536 -12.57 13.67 10.78
CA ARG A 536 -11.19 14.12 10.99
C ARG A 536 -10.35 12.98 11.56
N TYR A 537 -9.04 13.12 11.39
CA TYR A 537 -8.05 12.27 12.06
C TYR A 537 -7.99 12.64 13.55
N ASP A 538 -7.75 11.67 14.41
CA ASP A 538 -7.58 11.86 15.86
C ASP A 538 -8.81 12.50 16.55
N GLU A 539 -10.00 11.93 16.31
CA GLU A 539 -11.23 12.33 17.01
C GLU A 539 -12.14 11.14 17.27
N ALA A 540 -12.77 11.08 18.46
CA ALA A 540 -13.79 10.07 18.77
C ALA A 540 -15.15 10.53 18.21
N THR A 541 -15.70 9.80 17.24
CA THR A 541 -16.93 10.18 16.53
C THR A 541 -17.56 9.01 15.78
N PHE A 542 -18.63 9.27 15.02
CA PHE A 542 -19.22 8.33 14.07
C PHE A 542 -19.54 9.02 12.74
N LEU A 543 -19.65 8.23 11.68
CA LEU A 543 -20.05 8.70 10.35
C LEU A 543 -21.17 7.82 9.80
N ARG A 544 -22.29 8.44 9.41
CA ARG A 544 -23.44 7.75 8.79
C ARG A 544 -23.53 8.03 7.30
N GLY A 545 -24.00 7.06 6.55
CA GLY A 545 -24.23 7.22 5.13
C GLY A 545 -24.93 6.02 4.50
N GLU A 546 -25.43 6.23 3.30
CA GLU A 546 -25.96 5.16 2.45
C GLU A 546 -24.91 4.72 1.44
N MET A 547 -24.90 3.43 1.16
CA MET A 547 -24.05 2.80 0.16
C MET A 547 -24.90 2.21 -0.94
N ALA A 548 -24.70 2.68 -2.17
CA ALA A 548 -25.29 2.07 -3.35
C ALA A 548 -24.62 0.72 -3.62
N LEU A 549 -25.43 -0.33 -3.66
CA LEU A 549 -24.99 -1.67 -4.01
C LEU A 549 -24.73 -1.77 -5.53
N ASN A 550 -23.91 -2.72 -5.94
CA ASN A 550 -23.66 -2.97 -7.36
C ASN A 550 -23.34 -4.46 -7.59
N ASN A 551 -23.90 -5.04 -8.65
CA ASN A 551 -23.64 -6.43 -9.06
C ASN A 551 -22.79 -6.55 -10.33
N ALA A 552 -22.58 -5.44 -11.06
CA ALA A 552 -21.80 -5.45 -12.29
C ALA A 552 -20.34 -5.81 -12.02
N ILE A 553 -19.74 -6.50 -12.98
CA ILE A 553 -18.35 -6.95 -12.94
C ILE A 553 -17.56 -6.13 -13.96
N THR A 554 -16.51 -5.45 -13.50
CA THR A 554 -15.58 -4.71 -14.37
C THR A 554 -14.69 -5.68 -15.14
N LEU A 555 -14.03 -5.21 -16.21
CA LEU A 555 -13.07 -6.06 -16.92
C LEU A 555 -11.88 -6.39 -16.01
N TYR A 556 -11.46 -5.45 -15.15
CA TYR A 556 -10.42 -5.71 -14.17
C TYR A 556 -10.82 -6.82 -13.20
N VAL A 557 -12.02 -6.78 -12.61
CA VAL A 557 -12.48 -7.87 -11.74
C VAL A 557 -12.57 -9.18 -12.52
N ARG A 558 -13.02 -9.17 -13.77
CA ARG A 558 -13.18 -10.40 -14.57
C ARG A 558 -11.85 -11.08 -14.87
N PHE A 559 -10.82 -10.32 -15.23
CA PHE A 559 -9.56 -10.88 -15.72
C PHE A 559 -8.42 -10.77 -14.72
N GLY A 560 -8.49 -9.90 -13.73
CA GLY A 560 -7.38 -9.59 -12.81
C GLY A 560 -6.24 -8.86 -13.52
N ASP A 561 -5.04 -8.97 -12.96
CA ASP A 561 -3.82 -8.29 -13.46
C ASP A 561 -3.27 -8.88 -14.79
N VAL A 562 -4.00 -8.71 -15.89
CA VAL A 562 -3.52 -9.08 -17.25
C VAL A 562 -2.21 -8.37 -17.58
N VAL A 563 -2.09 -7.10 -17.18
CA VAL A 563 -0.89 -6.28 -17.39
C VAL A 563 0.35 -6.93 -16.78
N ALA A 564 0.23 -7.45 -15.55
CA ALA A 564 1.32 -8.15 -14.89
C ALA A 564 1.73 -9.42 -15.63
N ARG A 565 0.76 -10.25 -16.04
CA ARG A 565 1.04 -11.51 -16.75
C ARG A 565 1.76 -11.28 -18.07
N ILE A 566 1.37 -10.24 -18.82
CA ILE A 566 2.08 -9.83 -20.05
C ILE A 566 3.49 -9.35 -19.71
N ALA A 567 3.65 -8.50 -18.70
CA ALA A 567 4.96 -7.99 -18.29
C ALA A 567 5.92 -9.10 -17.85
N LEU A 568 5.44 -10.07 -17.07
CA LEU A 568 6.21 -11.25 -16.64
C LEU A 568 6.70 -12.08 -17.83
N LEU A 569 5.82 -12.36 -18.80
CA LEU A 569 6.20 -13.07 -20.03
C LEU A 569 7.29 -12.30 -20.79
N LEU A 570 7.09 -11.00 -21.00
CA LEU A 570 8.08 -10.16 -21.68
C LEU A 570 9.40 -10.09 -20.92
N ALA A 571 9.36 -9.95 -19.60
CA ALA A 571 10.54 -9.95 -18.75
C ALA A 571 11.32 -11.28 -18.89
N ALA A 572 10.64 -12.42 -18.82
CA ALA A 572 11.26 -13.73 -19.00
C ALA A 572 11.93 -13.88 -20.38
N MET A 573 11.23 -13.48 -21.47
CA MET A 573 11.79 -13.50 -22.83
C MET A 573 13.03 -12.61 -22.96
N LEU A 574 13.01 -11.43 -22.33
CA LEU A 574 14.12 -10.48 -22.34
C LEU A 574 15.32 -10.99 -21.53
N LEU A 575 15.09 -11.60 -20.36
CA LEU A 575 16.13 -12.24 -19.55
C LEU A 575 16.83 -13.33 -20.36
N LEU A 576 16.07 -14.28 -20.91
CA LEU A 576 16.60 -15.36 -21.72
C LEU A 576 17.38 -14.82 -22.93
N GLY A 577 16.78 -13.90 -23.68
CA GLY A 577 17.42 -13.30 -24.84
C GLY A 577 18.71 -12.54 -24.50
N ASN A 578 18.79 -11.88 -23.34
CA ASN A 578 20.00 -11.20 -22.91
C ASN A 578 21.05 -12.17 -22.36
N LEU A 579 20.65 -13.26 -21.69
CA LEU A 579 21.56 -14.34 -21.25
C LEU A 579 22.23 -15.00 -22.45
N THR A 580 21.47 -15.41 -23.46
CA THR A 580 22.03 -16.03 -24.68
C THR A 580 23.05 -15.11 -25.37
N ARG A 581 22.75 -13.81 -25.48
CA ARG A 581 23.68 -12.80 -26.04
C ARG A 581 24.86 -12.45 -25.12
N SER A 582 24.80 -12.84 -23.86
CA SER A 582 25.90 -12.66 -22.90
C SER A 582 26.87 -13.83 -22.94
N ILE A 583 26.35 -15.05 -23.14
CA ILE A 583 27.13 -16.30 -23.20
C ILE A 583 27.73 -16.54 -24.59
N SER A 584 27.02 -16.17 -25.66
CA SER A 584 27.49 -16.40 -27.05
C SER A 584 27.55 -15.10 -27.87
N PRO A 585 28.57 -14.24 -27.65
CA PRO A 585 28.71 -12.97 -28.37
C PRO A 585 28.85 -13.16 -29.89
N ASP A 586 29.57 -14.20 -30.32
CA ASP A 586 29.94 -14.42 -31.72
C ASP A 586 28.81 -14.99 -32.58
N ALA A 587 27.85 -15.69 -31.97
CA ALA A 587 26.70 -16.25 -32.68
C ALA A 587 25.78 -15.19 -33.30
N PHE A 588 25.81 -13.96 -32.76
CA PHE A 588 24.96 -12.85 -33.20
C PHE A 588 25.71 -11.76 -33.99
N SER A 589 27.05 -11.79 -34.05
CA SER A 589 27.83 -10.87 -34.89
C SER A 589 27.81 -11.27 -36.37
N ARG A 590 27.68 -12.58 -36.67
CA ARG A 590 27.70 -13.14 -38.04
C ARG A 590 26.49 -12.79 -38.91
N LYS A 591 25.45 -12.14 -38.39
CA LYS A 591 24.28 -11.66 -39.16
C LYS A 591 24.36 -10.18 -39.58
N LYS A 592 25.52 -9.54 -39.41
CA LYS A 592 25.78 -8.13 -39.78
C LYS A 592 26.90 -7.94 -40.80
N ALA A 593 27.44 -9.01 -41.37
CA ALA A 593 28.36 -8.95 -42.51
C ALA A 593 27.56 -9.03 -43.81
#